data_AF-A0A662QQF3-F1
#
_entry.id   AF-A0A662QQF3-F1
#
_cell.length_a   1.000
_cell.length_b   1.000
_cell.length_c   1.000
_cell.angle_alpha   90.00
_cell.angle_beta   90.00
_cell.angle_gamma   90.00
#
_symmetry.space_group_name_H-M   'P 1'
#
loop_
_entity.id
_entity.type
_entity.pdbx_description
1 polymer ?
#
loop_
_entity_poly.entity_id
_entity_poly.type
_entity_poly.pdbx_seq_one_letter_code
_entity_poly.pdbx_strand_id
1 'polypeptide(L)'
;MLQKQMQRTKIPYWKQEFKKDIERKMQASTQEYNKYKKTKKTIYLQQAGNKLFSITENYMMIKYGKRKFSYKSIYDLVKSDERDEELLREALNLHYFFYNGKLHMPIWMAVRDYKKVRDKLN
;
A
#
# COMPACT_ATOMS: atom_id res chain seq x y z
N MET A 1 -39.08 26.94 -7.28
CA MET A 1 -37.67 26.62 -7.59
C MET A 1 -37.00 26.07 -6.33
N LEU A 2 -36.80 24.75 -6.24
CA LEU A 2 -36.16 24.11 -5.09
C LEU A 2 -34.63 24.26 -5.21
N GLN A 3 -34.04 25.11 -4.37
CA GLN A 3 -32.59 25.20 -4.19
C GLN A 3 -32.09 23.86 -3.61
N LYS A 4 -31.54 22.99 -4.45
CA LYS A 4 -30.72 21.86 -4.01
C LYS A 4 -29.48 22.41 -3.31
N GLN A 5 -29.51 22.49 -1.98
CA GLN A 5 -28.30 22.67 -1.19
C GLN A 5 -27.37 21.48 -1.46
N MET A 6 -26.29 21.72 -2.19
CA MET A 6 -25.18 20.77 -2.29
C MET A 6 -24.54 20.66 -0.90
N GLN A 7 -25.00 19.72 -0.08
CA GLN A 7 -24.28 19.33 1.12
C GLN A 7 -22.91 18.82 0.69
N ARG A 8 -21.86 19.62 0.89
CA ARG A 8 -20.47 19.15 0.81
C ARG A 8 -20.28 18.13 1.92
N THR A 9 -20.45 16.85 1.61
CA THR A 9 -20.25 15.77 2.58
C THR A 9 -18.80 15.82 3.06
N LYS A 10 -18.60 16.20 4.32
CA LYS A 10 -17.27 16.29 4.93
C LYS A 10 -16.61 14.91 4.86
N ILE A 11 -15.39 14.84 4.32
CA ILE A 11 -14.63 13.59 4.22
C ILE A 11 -14.50 12.98 5.62
N PRO A 12 -14.87 11.69 5.82
CA PRO A 12 -14.72 11.02 7.11
C PRO A 12 -13.31 11.17 7.69
N TYR A 13 -13.19 11.44 9.00
CA TYR A 13 -11.91 11.70 9.66
C TYR A 13 -10.85 10.62 9.40
N TRP A 14 -11.23 9.35 9.45
CA TRP A 14 -10.31 8.24 9.18
C TRP A 14 -9.73 8.25 7.75
N LYS A 15 -10.47 8.74 6.75
CA LYS A 15 -9.95 8.90 5.38
C LYS A 15 -8.88 9.98 5.32
N GLN A 16 -9.03 11.05 6.11
CA GLN A 16 -8.05 12.13 6.18
C GLN A 16 -6.76 11.63 6.84
N GLU A 17 -6.88 10.90 7.94
CA GLU A 17 -5.74 10.29 8.63
C GLU A 17 -5.02 9.28 7.74
N PHE A 18 -5.75 8.46 6.99
CA PHE A 18 -5.13 7.51 6.05
C PHE A 18 -4.40 8.22 4.91
N LYS A 19 -4.93 9.34 4.38
CA LYS A 19 -4.22 10.12 3.35
C LYS A 19 -2.87 10.65 3.87
N LYS A 20 -2.87 11.28 5.04
CA LYS A 20 -1.63 11.75 5.70
C LYS A 20 -0.65 10.61 5.95
N ASP A 21 -1.16 9.47 6.41
CA ASP A 21 -0.33 8.30 6.69
C ASP A 21 0.27 7.70 5.42
N ILE A 22 -0.49 7.66 4.32
CA ILE A 22 -0.01 7.24 2.99
C ILE A 22 1.14 8.15 2.53
N GLU A 23 0.96 9.47 2.57
CA GLU A 23 1.97 10.44 2.15
C GLU A 23 3.28 10.26 2.95
N ARG A 24 3.17 10.22 4.27
CA ARG A 24 4.30 10.02 5.19
C ARG A 24 5.01 8.69 4.94
N LYS A 25 4.26 7.59 4.79
CA LYS A 25 4.84 6.26 4.54
C LYS A 25 5.46 6.17 3.15
N MET A 26 4.92 6.87 2.15
CA MET A 26 5.48 6.87 0.79
C MET A 26 6.85 7.55 0.76
N GLN A 27 6.98 8.69 1.45
CA GLN A 27 8.27 9.36 1.63
C GLN A 27 9.28 8.46 2.35
N ALA A 28 8.89 7.87 3.48
CA ALA A 28 9.75 6.97 4.23
C ALA A 28 10.11 5.69 3.44
N SER A 29 9.19 5.12 2.67
CA SER A 29 9.43 3.97 1.79
C SER A 29 10.48 4.32 0.72
N THR A 30 10.34 5.49 0.10
CA THR A 30 11.29 5.98 -0.90
C THR A 30 12.68 6.18 -0.31
N GLN A 31 12.77 6.74 0.91
CA GLN A 31 14.04 6.91 1.61
C GLN A 31 14.72 5.56 1.90
N GLU A 32 13.97 4.58 2.41
CA GLU A 32 14.51 3.23 2.67
C GLU A 32 14.96 2.54 1.38
N TYR A 33 14.18 2.62 0.30
CA TYR A 33 14.58 2.06 -0.98
C TYR A 33 15.85 2.73 -1.54
N ASN A 34 15.98 4.05 -1.37
CA ASN A 34 17.21 4.76 -1.75
C ASN A 34 18.41 4.31 -0.90
N LYS A 35 18.24 4.07 0.41
CA LYS A 35 19.30 3.48 1.26
C LYS A 35 19.67 2.08 0.81
N TYR A 36 18.70 1.24 0.44
CA TYR A 36 18.95 -0.07 -0.16
C TYR A 36 19.78 0.06 -1.44
N LYS A 37 19.40 0.95 -2.37
CA LYS A 37 20.15 1.14 -3.62
C LYS A 37 21.63 1.46 -3.39
N LYS A 38 21.93 2.28 -2.38
CA LYS A 38 23.28 2.70 -1.99
C LYS A 38 24.06 1.62 -1.26
N THR A 39 23.45 0.95 -0.28
CA THR A 39 24.14 0.06 0.66
C THR A 39 24.03 -1.42 0.32
N LYS A 40 23.07 -1.79 -0.55
CA LYS A 40 22.64 -3.16 -0.86
C LYS A 40 22.19 -3.99 0.35
N LYS A 41 22.02 -3.39 1.53
CA LYS A 41 21.54 -4.10 2.72
C LYS A 41 20.06 -4.42 2.57
N THR A 42 19.74 -5.71 2.52
CA THR A 42 18.38 -6.25 2.30
C THR A 42 17.34 -5.70 3.27
N ILE A 43 17.74 -5.42 4.52
CA ILE A 43 16.86 -4.85 5.55
C ILE A 43 16.16 -3.56 5.10
N TYR A 44 16.83 -2.70 4.32
CA TYR A 44 16.22 -1.48 3.83
C TYR A 44 15.18 -1.74 2.73
N LEU A 45 15.39 -2.77 1.89
CA LEU A 45 14.39 -3.18 0.91
C LEU A 45 13.15 -3.78 1.59
N GLN A 46 13.37 -4.61 2.62
CA GLN A 46 12.30 -5.16 3.45
C GLN A 46 11.48 -4.04 4.11
N GLN A 47 12.15 -3.08 4.74
CA GLN A 47 11.50 -1.94 5.38
C GLN A 47 10.75 -1.03 4.39
N ALA A 48 11.23 -0.91 3.16
CA ALA A 48 10.56 -0.16 2.09
C ALA A 48 9.31 -0.90 1.60
N GLY A 49 9.40 -2.21 1.36
CA GLY A 49 8.30 -3.07 0.92
C GLY A 49 7.17 -3.16 1.93
N ASN A 50 7.49 -3.34 3.22
CA ASN A 50 6.47 -3.39 4.28
C ASN A 50 5.66 -2.08 4.38
N LYS A 51 6.27 -0.93 4.09
CA LYS A 51 5.55 0.35 4.02
C LYS A 51 4.59 0.38 2.84
N LEU A 52 4.99 -0.13 1.67
CA LEU A 52 4.11 -0.22 0.49
C LEU A 52 2.91 -1.14 0.75
N PHE A 53 3.09 -2.24 1.48
CA PHE A 53 1.98 -3.08 1.93
C PHE A 53 0.95 -2.30 2.75
N SER A 54 1.40 -1.63 3.81
CA SER A 54 0.51 -0.84 4.66
C SER A 54 -0.16 0.33 3.91
N ILE A 55 0.54 0.96 2.96
CA ILE A 55 -0.03 1.99 2.08
C ILE A 55 -1.15 1.39 1.22
N THR A 56 -0.93 0.21 0.65
CA THR A 56 -1.90 -0.48 -0.21
C THR A 56 -3.19 -0.79 0.56
N GLU A 57 -3.10 -1.27 1.79
CA GLU A 57 -4.28 -1.50 2.64
C GLU A 57 -5.09 -0.22 2.87
N ASN A 58 -4.42 0.88 3.24
CA ASN A 58 -5.06 2.18 3.44
C ASN A 58 -5.70 2.71 2.14
N TYR A 59 -5.00 2.56 1.01
CA TYR A 59 -5.47 2.97 -0.31
C TYR A 59 -6.76 2.23 -0.69
N MET A 60 -6.81 0.90 -0.53
CA MET A 60 -8.01 0.12 -0.83
C MET A 60 -9.19 0.52 0.05
N MET A 61 -8.97 0.75 1.35
CA MET A 61 -10.03 1.21 2.24
C MET A 61 -10.59 2.58 1.84
N ILE A 62 -9.73 3.52 1.40
CA ILE A 62 -10.17 4.82 0.88
C ILE A 62 -10.95 4.65 -0.41
N LYS A 63 -10.40 3.91 -1.39
CA LYS A 63 -10.97 3.70 -2.74
C LYS A 63 -12.37 3.11 -2.68
N TYR A 64 -12.56 2.07 -1.86
CA TYR A 64 -13.85 1.39 -1.69
C TYR A 64 -14.74 2.02 -0.61
N GLY A 65 -14.27 3.06 0.07
CA GLY A 65 -15.02 3.79 1.08
C GLY A 65 -15.39 2.98 2.32
N LYS A 66 -14.71 1.86 2.59
CA LYS A 66 -15.01 0.94 3.68
C LYS A 66 -13.76 0.72 4.54
N ARG A 67 -13.87 1.00 5.84
CA ARG A 67 -12.81 0.73 6.81
C ARG A 67 -12.83 -0.75 7.21
N LYS A 68 -11.67 -1.39 7.17
CA LYS A 68 -11.45 -2.80 7.44
C LYS A 68 -10.23 -2.96 8.35
N PHE A 69 -10.15 -4.09 9.06
CA PHE A 69 -9.11 -4.32 10.07
C PHE A 69 -8.32 -5.62 9.86
N SER A 70 -8.68 -6.42 8.86
CA SER A 70 -7.95 -7.64 8.51
C SER A 70 -7.70 -7.70 7.01
N TYR A 71 -6.56 -8.29 6.63
CA TYR A 71 -6.22 -8.55 5.23
C TYR A 71 -7.35 -9.27 4.49
N LYS A 72 -7.92 -10.34 5.08
CA LYS A 72 -9.04 -11.09 4.47
C LYS A 72 -10.22 -10.20 4.12
N SER A 73 -10.57 -9.28 5.02
CA SER A 73 -11.70 -8.37 4.80
C SER A 73 -11.41 -7.27 3.78
N ILE A 74 -10.14 -6.93 3.52
CA ILE A 74 -9.72 -6.06 2.42
C ILE A 74 -9.70 -6.85 1.11
N TYR A 75 -9.19 -8.08 1.11
CA TYR A 75 -9.25 -8.98 -0.05
C TYR A 75 -10.69 -9.17 -0.54
N ASP A 76 -11.64 -9.43 0.36
CA ASP A 76 -13.05 -9.55 -0.01
C ASP A 76 -13.66 -8.27 -0.61
N LEU A 77 -13.07 -7.10 -0.35
CA LEU A 77 -13.49 -5.85 -0.99
C LEU A 77 -12.98 -5.73 -2.43
N VAL A 78 -11.79 -6.26 -2.72
CA VAL A 78 -11.08 -6.01 -3.99
C VAL A 78 -11.12 -7.18 -4.96
N LYS A 79 -11.45 -8.40 -4.51
CA LYS A 79 -11.43 -9.63 -5.32
C LYS A 79 -12.29 -9.64 -6.59
N SER A 80 -13.14 -8.63 -6.79
CA SER A 80 -13.93 -8.46 -8.02
C SER A 80 -13.31 -7.48 -9.01
N ASP A 81 -12.26 -6.74 -8.63
CA ASP A 81 -11.44 -5.89 -9.50
C ASP A 81 -10.05 -6.53 -9.62
N GLU A 82 -9.78 -7.14 -10.78
CA GLU A 82 -8.53 -7.87 -11.04
C GLU A 82 -7.28 -7.02 -10.79
N ARG A 83 -7.34 -5.70 -11.09
CA ARG A 83 -6.19 -4.81 -10.92
C ARG A 83 -5.91 -4.52 -9.46
N ASP A 84 -6.97 -4.29 -8.67
CA ASP A 84 -6.83 -4.06 -7.24
C ASP A 84 -6.46 -5.33 -6.48
N GLU A 85 -7.00 -6.47 -6.88
CA GLU A 85 -6.59 -7.78 -6.35
C GLU A 85 -5.10 -8.03 -6.64
N GLU A 86 -4.66 -7.82 -7.89
CA GLU A 86 -3.26 -7.96 -8.27
C GLU A 86 -2.37 -7.03 -7.44
N LEU A 87 -2.75 -5.75 -7.32
CA LEU A 87 -2.00 -4.79 -6.50
C LEU A 87 -1.91 -5.23 -5.03
N LEU A 88 -3.01 -5.69 -4.44
CA LEU A 88 -3.02 -6.16 -3.06
C LEU A 88 -2.14 -7.42 -2.88
N ARG A 89 -2.15 -8.34 -3.84
CA ARG A 89 -1.31 -9.55 -3.85
C ARG A 89 0.17 -9.21 -3.97
N GLU A 90 0.54 -8.30 -4.86
CA GLU A 90 1.93 -7.84 -5.04
C GLU A 90 2.46 -7.14 -3.78
N ALA A 91 1.61 -6.35 -3.14
CA ALA A 91 1.94 -5.72 -1.88
C ALA A 91 2.10 -6.75 -0.73
N LEU A 92 1.25 -7.78 -0.68
CA LEU A 92 1.39 -8.88 0.28
C LEU A 92 2.70 -9.64 0.11
N ASN A 93 3.13 -9.87 -1.14
CA ASN A 93 4.42 -10.50 -1.42
C ASN A 93 5.59 -9.70 -0.82
N LEU A 94 5.55 -8.36 -0.90
CA LEU A 94 6.54 -7.48 -0.26
C LEU A 94 6.48 -7.54 1.28
N HIS A 95 5.30 -7.75 1.86
CA HIS A 95 5.14 -7.97 3.29
C HIS A 95 5.75 -9.30 3.74
N TYR A 96 5.53 -10.39 2.99
CA TYR A 96 6.19 -11.66 3.29
C TYR A 96 7.70 -11.60 3.14
N PHE A 97 8.22 -10.84 2.16
CA PHE A 97 9.66 -10.58 2.05
C PHE A 97 10.25 -9.92 3.32
N PHE A 98 9.47 -9.10 4.03
CA PHE A 98 9.90 -8.50 5.30
C PHE A 98 9.98 -9.53 6.44
N TYR A 99 8.95 -10.37 6.62
CA TYR A 99 8.90 -11.33 7.74
C TYR A 99 9.73 -12.58 7.53
N ASN A 100 10.16 -12.85 6.29
CA ASN A 100 10.68 -14.15 5.93
C ASN A 100 12.07 -14.05 5.28
N GLY A 101 13.11 -14.18 6.10
CA GLY A 101 14.44 -14.57 5.61
C GLY A 101 14.49 -15.99 5.00
N LYS A 102 13.36 -16.73 4.96
CA LYS A 102 13.28 -18.11 4.45
C LYS A 102 12.21 -18.38 3.37
N LEU A 103 11.17 -17.57 3.14
CA LEU A 103 10.38 -17.66 1.91
C LEU A 103 11.18 -16.98 0.80
N HIS A 104 11.75 -17.79 -0.10
CA HIS A 104 12.72 -17.41 -1.14
C HIS A 104 12.09 -16.51 -2.23
N MET A 105 11.61 -15.31 -1.88
CA MET A 105 11.48 -14.27 -2.89
C MET A 105 12.89 -13.79 -3.24
N PRO A 106 13.37 -13.98 -4.48
CA PRO A 106 14.67 -13.46 -4.87
C PRO A 106 14.68 -11.94 -4.79
N ILE A 107 15.83 -11.35 -4.45
CA ILE A 107 15.99 -9.90 -4.33
C ILE A 107 15.53 -9.15 -5.59
N TRP A 108 15.81 -9.70 -6.77
CA TRP A 108 15.39 -9.09 -8.04
C TRP A 108 13.86 -9.01 -8.17
N MET A 109 13.15 -10.00 -7.64
CA MET A 109 11.69 -10.04 -7.63
C MET A 109 11.14 -9.02 -6.65
N ALA A 110 11.72 -8.90 -5.45
CA ALA A 110 11.35 -7.86 -4.49
C ALA A 110 11.59 -6.44 -5.06
N VAL A 111 12.68 -6.23 -5.80
CA VAL A 111 12.95 -4.96 -6.49
C VAL A 111 11.93 -4.67 -7.58
N ARG A 112 11.57 -5.67 -8.39
CA ARG A 112 10.56 -5.56 -9.43
C ARG A 112 9.20 -5.21 -8.83
N ASP A 113 8.76 -5.97 -7.85
CA ASP A 113 7.45 -5.81 -7.21
C ASP A 113 7.37 -4.48 -6.45
N TYR A 114 8.46 -4.04 -5.80
CA TYR A 114 8.54 -2.71 -5.19
C TYR A 114 8.24 -1.60 -6.20
N LYS A 115 8.90 -1.63 -7.37
CA LYS A 115 8.69 -0.62 -8.42
C LYS A 115 7.24 -0.67 -8.93
N LYS A 116 6.75 -1.87 -9.26
CA LYS A 116 5.39 -2.07 -9.79
C LYS A 116 4.32 -1.56 -8.82
N VAL A 117 4.41 -1.91 -7.53
CA VAL A 117 3.46 -1.46 -6.50
C VAL A 117 3.56 0.05 -6.31
N ARG A 118 4.78 0.61 -6.25
CA ARG A 118 4.97 2.06 -6.12
C ARG A 118 4.35 2.83 -7.27
N ASP A 119 4.54 2.37 -8.51
CA ASP A 119 4.05 3.07 -9.70
C ASP A 119 2.51 3.05 -9.77
N LYS A 120 1.86 1.96 -9.32
CA LYS A 120 0.39 1.86 -9.24
C LYS A 120 -0.23 2.73 -8.13
N LEU A 121 0.57 3.18 -7.16
CA LEU A 121 0.12 4.00 -6.03
C LEU A 121 0.35 5.51 -6.23
N ASN A 122 1.10 5.91 -7.26
CA ASN A 122 1.26 7.31 -7.68
C ASN A 122 0.16 7.72 -8.66
#